data_AF-A0A7V1MZL3-F1
#
_entry.id   AF-A0A7V1MZL3-F1
#
_cell.length_a   1.000
_cell.length_b   1.000
_cell.length_c   1.000
_cell.angle_alpha   90.00
_cell.angle_beta   90.00
_cell.angle_gamma   90.00
#
_symmetry.space_group_name_H-M   'P 1'
#
loop_
_entity.id
_entity.type
_entity.pdbx_description
1 polymer ?
#
loop_
_entity_poly.entity_id
_entity_poly.type
_entity_poly.pdbx_seq_one_letter_code
_entity_poly.pdbx_strand_id
1 'polypeptide(L)' 'MARHSGEIKWRAKMVWVSQLLAGEPVGLHQVDNDRWDVYFGMVKLGQLNEKTGRVERPASYVRRENAK' A
#
# COMPACT_ATOMS: atom_id res chain seq x y z
N MET A 1 5.66 9.37 3.28
CA MET A 1 4.48 10.02 3.90
C MET A 1 3.43 10.23 2.82
N ALA A 2 2.18 9.91 3.11
CA ALA A 2 1.05 10.20 2.24
C ALA A 2 0.68 11.68 2.32
N ARG A 3 0.33 12.26 1.18
CA ARG A 3 -0.13 13.64 1.06
C ARG A 3 -1.58 13.76 1.53
N HIS A 4 -2.10 14.99 1.60
CA HIS A 4 -3.51 15.26 1.91
C HIS A 4 -4.51 14.50 1.01
N SER A 5 -4.12 14.15 -0.23
CA SER A 5 -4.92 13.34 -1.16
C SER A 5 -4.89 11.83 -0.86
N GLY A 6 -4.07 11.36 0.07
CA GLY A 6 -3.85 9.93 0.32
C GLY A 6 -2.84 9.27 -0.63
N GLU A 7 -2.11 10.07 -1.42
CA GLU A 7 -1.11 9.60 -2.37
C GLU A 7 0.31 9.70 -1.80
N ILE A 8 1.18 8.79 -2.19
CA ILE A 8 2.62 8.86 -1.92
C ILE A 8 3.38 9.17 -3.22
N LYS A 9 4.48 9.93 -3.10
CA LYS A 9 5.44 10.07 -4.20
C LYS A 9 6.37 8.85 -4.17
N TRP A 10 6.35 8.06 -5.23
CA TRP A 10 7.18 6.86 -5.39
C TRP A 10 7.83 6.86 -6.78
N ARG A 11 9.17 6.79 -6.85
CA ARG A 11 9.95 6.81 -8.12
C ARG A 11 9.43 7.82 -9.15
N ALA A 12 9.25 9.08 -8.73
CA ALA A 12 8.70 10.19 -9.53
C ALA A 12 7.23 10.07 -9.97
N LYS A 13 6.51 9.02 -9.58
CA LYS A 13 5.06 8.85 -9.80
C LYS A 13 4.28 9.11 -8.52
N MET A 14 3.01 9.44 -8.67
CA MET A 14 2.04 9.52 -7.58
C MET A 14 1.28 8.19 -7.52
N VAL A 15 1.30 7.55 -6.36
CA VAL A 15 0.60 6.28 -6.11
C VAL A 15 -0.46 6.53 -5.06
N TRP A 16 -1.71 6.27 -5.42
CA TRP A 16 -2.82 6.34 -4.48
C TRP A 16 -2.79 5.16 -3.51
N VAL A 17 -2.84 5.45 -2.19
CA VAL A 17 -2.80 4.43 -1.13
C VAL A 17 -4.13 4.41 -0.39
N SER A 18 -4.48 5.52 0.27
CA SER A 18 -5.75 5.69 0.99
C SER A 18 -5.86 7.12 1.51
N GLN A 19 -7.02 7.74 1.36
CA GLN A 19 -7.30 9.06 1.92
C GLN A 19 -7.23 9.07 3.46
N LEU A 20 -7.55 7.95 4.12
CA LEU A 20 -7.52 7.84 5.59
C LEU A 20 -6.11 7.98 6.16
N LEU A 21 -5.08 7.78 5.34
CA LEU A 21 -3.67 7.86 5.74
C LEU A 21 -3.03 9.20 5.32
N ALA A 22 -3.84 10.21 5.00
CA ALA A 22 -3.35 11.54 4.67
C ALA A 22 -2.50 12.11 5.81
N GLY A 23 -1.26 12.49 5.51
CA GLY A 23 -0.29 12.98 6.50
C GLY A 23 0.49 11.88 7.22
N GLU A 24 0.12 10.61 7.05
CA GLU A 24 0.76 9.50 7.76
C GLU A 24 1.96 8.91 7.00
N PRO A 25 2.96 8.35 7.71
CA PRO A 25 4.02 7.58 7.09
C PRO A 25 3.47 6.28 6.50
N VAL A 26 3.95 5.95 5.31
CA VAL A 26 3.63 4.70 4.60
C VAL A 26 4.95 3.99 4.33
N GLY A 27 5.04 2.73 4.78
CA GLY A 27 6.19 1.87 4.56
C GLY A 27 6.10 1.16 3.21
N LEU A 28 7.23 1.03 2.53
CA LEU A 28 7.38 0.24 1.30
C LEU A 28 8.50 -0.76 1.49
N HIS A 29 8.21 -2.04 1.27
CA HIS A 29 9.18 -3.12 1.35
C HIS A 29 9.23 -3.88 0.04
N GLN A 30 10.39 -3.89 -0.63
CA GLN A 30 10.53 -4.60 -1.90
C GLN A 30 10.48 -6.11 -1.66
N VAL A 31 9.58 -6.80 -2.37
CA VAL A 31 9.42 -8.26 -2.29
C VAL A 31 9.69 -8.96 -3.61
N ASP A 32 9.71 -8.23 -4.72
CA ASP A 32 10.13 -8.68 -6.05
C ASP A 32 10.63 -7.47 -6.87
N ASN A 33 11.13 -7.71 -8.08
CA ASN A 33 11.63 -6.69 -9.00
C ASN A 33 10.63 -5.54 -9.20
N ASP A 34 9.35 -5.87 -9.38
CA ASP A 34 8.28 -4.90 -9.66
C ASP A 34 7.20 -4.87 -8.57
N ARG A 35 7.47 -5.45 -7.39
CA ARG A 35 6.47 -5.62 -6.32
C ARG A 35 6.98 -5.11 -4.98
N TRP A 36 6.14 -4.28 -4.35
CA TRP A 36 6.42 -3.70 -3.04
C TRP A 36 5.26 -3.89 -2.10
N ASP A 37 5.49 -4.49 -0.95
CA ASP A 37 4.50 -4.51 0.11
C ASP A 37 4.34 -3.10 0.70
N VAL A 38 3.09 -2.68 0.86
CA VAL A 38 2.71 -1.36 1.38
C VAL A 38 2.20 -1.52 2.80
N TYR A 39 2.75 -0.75 3.74
CA TYR A 39 2.45 -0.83 5.16
C TYR A 39 2.00 0.50 5.76
N PHE A 40 1.09 0.43 6.72
CA PHE A 40 0.86 1.47 7.72
C PHE A 40 1.22 0.92 9.10
N GLY A 41 2.33 1.40 9.66
CA GLY A 41 2.93 0.77 10.84
C GLY A 41 3.20 -0.72 10.59
N MET A 42 2.62 -1.59 11.42
CA MET A 42 2.71 -3.05 11.28
C MET A 42 1.60 -3.68 10.40
N VAL A 43 0.68 -2.87 9.86
CA VAL A 43 -0.47 -3.35 9.08
C VAL A 43 -0.12 -3.36 7.60
N LYS A 44 -0.14 -4.55 6.98
CA LYS A 44 0.01 -4.68 5.51
C LYS A 44 -1.28 -4.25 4.82
N LEU A 45 -1.20 -3.18 4.03
CA LEU A 45 -2.34 -2.62 3.28
C LEU A 45 -2.54 -3.32 1.94
N GLY A 46 -1.45 -3.73 1.29
CA GLY A 46 -1.51 -4.29 -0.05
C GLY A 46 -0.12 -4.41 -0.67
N GLN A 47 -0.09 -4.59 -1.99
CA GLN A 47 1.14 -4.68 -2.76
C GLN A 47 1.09 -3.70 -3.93
N LEU A 48 2.05 -2.77 -3.98
CA LEU A 48 2.26 -1.90 -5.12
C LEU A 48 2.88 -2.70 -6.27
N ASN A 49 2.19 -2.65 -7.41
CA ASN A 49 2.67 -3.14 -8.69
C ASN A 49 3.31 -1.99 -9.47
N GLU A 50 4.62 -2.05 -9.73
CA GLU A 50 5.31 -0.98 -10.46
C GLU A 50 4.82 -0.84 -11.91
N LYS A 51 4.38 -1.94 -12.53
CA LYS A 51 3.90 -1.93 -13.93
C LYS A 51 2.59 -1.17 -14.06
N THR A 52 1.69 -1.32 -13.09
CA THR A 52 0.37 -0.66 -13.13
C THR A 52 0.33 0.65 -12.33
N GLY A 53 1.30 0.86 -11.43
CA GLY A 53 1.33 2.01 -10.52
C GLY A 53 0.23 1.97 -9.45
N ARG A 54 -0.34 0.80 -9.18
CA ARG A 54 -1.47 0.62 -8.26
C ARG A 54 -1.12 -0.25 -7.08
N VAL A 55 -1.71 0.06 -5.93
CA VAL A 55 -1.74 -0.82 -4.77
C VAL A 55 -2.85 -1.84 -4.96
N GLU A 56 -2.46 -3.09 -5.14
CA GLU A 56 -3.33 -4.24 -5.28
C GLU A 56 -3.61 -4.85 -3.89
N ARG A 57 -4.76 -5.52 -3.75
CA ARG A 57 -5.09 -6.19 -2.47
C ARG A 57 -4.01 -7.20 -2.10
N PRO A 58 -3.74 -7.39 -0.81
CA PRO A 58 -2.84 -8.46 -0.39
C PRO A 58 -3.42 -9.79 -0.86
N ALA A 59 -2.63 -10.57 -1.61
CA ALA A 59 -3.03 -11.92 -2.03
C ALA A 59 -3.40 -12.82 -0.83
N SER A 60 -2.85 -12.53 0.35
CA SER A 60 -3.07 -13.25 1.60
C SER A 60 -4.19 -12.69 2.48
N TYR A 61 -5.04 -11.77 2.00
CA TYR A 61 -6.19 -11.31 2.78
C TYR A 61 -7.25 -12.42 2.86
N VAL A 62 -7.00 -13.40 3.73
CA VAL A 62 -8.03 -14.32 4.22
C VAL A 62 -8.97 -13.48 5.08
N ARG A 63 -10.16 -13.21 4.54
CA ARG A 63 -11.24 -12.55 5.27
C ARG A 63 -11.46 -13.35 6.58
N ARG A 64 -11.06 -12.80 7.73
CA ARG A 64 -11.36 -13.38 9.05
C ARG A 64 -12.84 -13.17 9.40
N GLU A 65 -13.75 -13.51 8.51
CA GLU A 65 -15.18 -13.66 8.81
C GLU A 65 -15.48 -15.15 8.81
N ASN A 66 -15.35 -15.75 10.00
CA ASN A 66 -16.09 -16.91 10.50
C ASN A 66 -15.52 -17.27 11.88
N ALA A 67 -15.56 -16.31 12.80
CA ALA A 67 -15.40 -16.57 14.23
C ALA A 67 -16.63 -16.04 14.94
N LYS A 68 -17.77 -16.67 14.67
CA LYS A 68 -18.92 -16.83 15.57
C LYS A 68 -19.76 -18.00 15.08
#